data_AF-A0A1I2R821-F1
#
_entry.id   AF-A0A1I2R821-F1
#
_cell.length_a   1.000
_cell.length_b   1.000
_cell.length_c   1.000
_cell.angle_alpha   90.00
_cell.angle_beta   90.00
_cell.angle_gamma   90.00
#
_symmetry.space_group_name_H-M   'P 1'
#
loop_
_entity.id
_entity.type
_entity.pdbx_description
1 polymer ?
#
loop_
_entity_poly.entity_id
_entity_poly.type
_entity_poly.pdbx_seq_one_letter_code
_entity_poly.pdbx_strand_id
1 'polypeptide(L)'
;MLAVLRAGLRVALNRQRVFGLSVGVLLFEGLVRVALAALHPVLSLLCPPLVSLLALGSAAPTVRTAVVAPEATPDWTVRSTLRERGARLCAVAVSGHLVSLALGAAGFLVVDTALRAVIYAAGGTVPTAVVVLTPFAGVAAGTFVAWGLIAPTVARVVSGTGLGDAATASVRAIGDRRRTSRVLCLHAACVLVAAGAFGVCLVLGSDRYATQEAAVVALLVGVAVTTVTLTILGAFVYPIHVALAAERADETQTVPVRRVALAAVLVAGLVVGAAAIRVTDARPSTGPSASASLPGDATDAYATALDRTASEDHRVVVREVRDGERSVSTTVLERSARRYLTARRSDGRTSVGYADSGVSYNFGGSSGVLPYAASERRVGGGVARALPYYWYVRDEYSLSRGIGYGLPESRTGRWTTVAAENGTRTLELADGPAVFAALYDAPAENGRYETAVIRMRVDTDRGVVVGGRTRLNATVGERRVIRNVSYAVETGDGVDARRPSVLGPRSVGEWTWDLFAY
;
A
#
# COMPACT_ATOMS: atom_id res chain seq x y z
N MET A 1 8.24 -37.84 15.72
CA MET A 1 8.15 -36.92 14.56
C MET A 1 7.15 -37.30 13.45
N LEU A 2 7.41 -38.26 12.53
CA LEU A 2 6.40 -38.67 11.52
C LEU A 2 5.18 -39.32 12.20
N ALA A 3 5.43 -39.98 13.33
CA ALA A 3 4.42 -40.44 14.28
C ALA A 3 3.56 -39.30 14.87
N VAL A 4 4.13 -38.10 15.11
CA VAL A 4 3.40 -36.96 15.72
C VAL A 4 2.51 -36.26 14.71
N LEU A 5 2.98 -36.09 13.47
CA LEU A 5 2.13 -35.64 12.38
C LEU A 5 0.97 -36.63 12.13
N ARG A 6 1.27 -37.94 12.10
CA ARG A 6 0.23 -38.98 11.99
C ARG A 6 -0.74 -38.95 13.17
N ALA A 7 -0.28 -38.73 14.39
CA ALA A 7 -1.14 -38.65 15.56
C ALA A 7 -2.08 -37.43 15.50
N GLY A 8 -1.55 -36.26 15.16
CA GLY A 8 -2.36 -35.05 14.93
C GLY A 8 -3.39 -35.25 13.81
N LEU A 9 -2.97 -35.83 12.68
CA LEU A 9 -3.85 -36.12 11.55
C LEU A 9 -4.92 -37.16 11.91
N ARG A 10 -4.57 -38.18 12.71
CA ARG A 10 -5.52 -39.19 13.20
C ARG A 10 -6.58 -38.55 14.08
N VAL A 11 -6.20 -37.64 14.97
CA VAL A 11 -7.17 -36.89 15.79
C VAL A 11 -8.07 -36.02 14.91
N ALA A 12 -7.49 -35.30 13.93
CA ALA A 12 -8.24 -34.49 12.98
C ALA A 12 -9.31 -35.28 12.22
N LEU A 13 -8.95 -36.47 11.71
CA LEU A 13 -9.82 -37.28 10.87
C LEU A 13 -10.84 -38.11 11.67
N ASN A 14 -10.48 -38.56 12.88
CA ASN A 14 -11.28 -39.53 13.63
C ASN A 14 -12.08 -38.91 14.79
N ARG A 15 -11.84 -37.65 15.18
CA ARG A 15 -12.53 -36.99 16.29
C ARG A 15 -13.38 -35.82 15.81
N GLN A 16 -14.61 -36.13 15.38
CA GLN A 16 -15.59 -35.15 14.88
C GLN A 16 -15.82 -33.94 15.80
N ARG A 17 -15.81 -34.14 17.13
CA ARG A 17 -15.97 -33.02 18.09
C ARG A 17 -14.78 -32.05 18.09
N VAL A 18 -13.55 -32.55 17.91
CA VAL A 18 -12.34 -31.71 17.80
C VAL A 18 -12.36 -30.93 16.49
N PHE A 19 -12.77 -31.59 15.40
CA PHE A 19 -12.99 -30.94 14.10
C PHE A 19 -14.04 -29.83 14.21
N GLY A 20 -15.25 -30.14 14.70
CA GLY A 20 -16.35 -29.18 14.82
C GLY A 20 -16.01 -27.98 15.69
N LEU A 21 -15.36 -28.20 16.84
CA LEU A 21 -14.91 -27.11 17.71
C LEU A 21 -13.86 -26.23 17.01
N SER A 22 -12.81 -26.83 16.46
CA SER A 22 -11.70 -26.07 15.87
C SER A 22 -12.12 -25.25 14.65
N VAL A 23 -12.90 -25.85 13.75
CA VAL A 23 -13.44 -25.16 12.57
C VAL A 23 -14.44 -24.08 13.00
N GLY A 24 -15.41 -24.41 13.87
CA GLY A 24 -16.44 -23.45 14.30
C GLY A 24 -15.86 -22.22 15.00
N VAL A 25 -14.86 -22.41 15.86
CA VAL A 25 -14.16 -21.32 16.56
C VAL A 25 -13.38 -20.43 15.59
N LEU A 26 -12.65 -21.01 14.63
CA LEU A 26 -11.90 -20.22 13.66
C LEU A 26 -12.80 -19.48 12.66
N LEU A 27 -13.93 -20.08 12.26
CA LEU A 27 -14.93 -19.39 11.44
C LEU A 27 -15.55 -18.22 12.21
N PHE A 28 -15.87 -18.41 13.49
CA PHE A 28 -16.39 -17.33 14.34
C PHE A 28 -15.36 -16.20 14.52
N GLU A 29 -14.09 -16.53 14.75
CA GLU A 29 -12.98 -15.55 14.75
C GLU A 29 -12.89 -14.80 13.42
N GLY A 30 -13.04 -15.51 12.30
CA GLY A 30 -13.12 -14.92 10.96
C GLY A 30 -14.28 -13.93 10.83
N LEU A 31 -15.47 -14.27 11.33
CA LEU A 31 -16.64 -13.38 11.33
C LEU A 31 -16.40 -12.13 12.17
N VAL A 32 -15.79 -12.25 13.35
CA VAL A 32 -15.41 -11.10 14.18
C VAL A 32 -14.47 -10.17 13.40
N ARG A 33 -13.46 -10.73 12.72
CA ARG A 33 -12.53 -9.95 11.90
C ARG A 33 -13.20 -9.29 10.70
N VAL A 34 -14.17 -9.93 10.06
CA VAL A 34 -14.97 -9.33 8.97
C VAL A 34 -15.82 -8.17 9.51
N ALA A 35 -16.48 -8.35 10.65
CA ALA A 35 -17.26 -7.30 11.29
C ALA A 35 -16.39 -6.08 11.66
N LEU A 36 -15.18 -6.32 12.19
CA LEU A 36 -14.22 -5.26 12.48
C LEU A 36 -13.68 -4.60 11.20
N ALA A 37 -13.40 -5.37 10.15
CA ALA A 37 -12.96 -4.83 8.87
C ALA A 37 -14.01 -3.92 8.23
N ALA A 38 -15.30 -4.23 8.41
CA ALA A 38 -16.41 -3.40 7.96
C ALA A 38 -16.50 -2.06 8.70
N LEU A 39 -16.04 -1.99 9.95
CA LEU A 39 -15.92 -0.73 10.71
C LEU A 39 -14.67 0.04 10.30
N HIS A 40 -13.52 -0.62 10.33
CA HIS A 40 -12.24 -0.07 9.91
C HIS A 40 -11.24 -1.22 9.68
N PRO A 41 -10.57 -1.33 8.52
CA PRO A 41 -9.73 -2.48 8.19
C PRO A 41 -8.56 -2.69 9.16
N VAL A 42 -7.99 -1.60 9.70
CA VAL A 42 -6.94 -1.68 10.72
C VAL A 42 -7.42 -2.41 11.98
N LEU A 43 -8.70 -2.29 12.37
CA LEU A 43 -9.23 -2.99 13.55
C LEU A 43 -9.19 -4.51 13.37
N SER A 44 -9.42 -4.99 12.14
CA SER A 44 -9.31 -6.42 11.82
C SER A 44 -7.88 -6.95 12.00
N LEU A 45 -6.88 -6.12 11.68
CA LEU A 45 -5.46 -6.43 11.88
C LEU A 45 -5.01 -6.32 13.33
N LEU A 46 -5.52 -5.33 14.07
CA LEU A 46 -5.14 -5.07 15.46
C LEU A 46 -5.87 -5.98 16.46
N CYS A 47 -6.95 -6.64 16.04
CA CYS A 47 -7.74 -7.49 16.91
C CYS A 47 -6.99 -8.79 17.24
N PRO A 48 -6.61 -9.00 18.51
CA PRO A 48 -5.99 -10.24 18.93
C PRO A 48 -6.97 -11.42 18.77
N PRO A 49 -6.46 -12.64 18.52
CA PRO A 49 -7.27 -13.83 18.28
C PRO A 49 -7.90 -14.35 19.58
N LEU A 50 -8.77 -13.57 20.21
CA LEU A 50 -9.30 -13.83 21.55
C LEU A 50 -10.21 -15.05 21.56
N VAL A 51 -11.12 -15.18 20.59
CA VAL A 51 -12.07 -16.29 20.54
C VAL A 51 -11.32 -17.59 20.35
N SER A 52 -10.45 -17.61 19.33
CA SER A 52 -9.65 -18.77 18.97
C SER A 52 -8.66 -19.17 20.05
N LEU A 53 -7.92 -18.22 20.65
CA LEU A 53 -6.96 -18.58 21.70
C LEU A 53 -7.64 -19.03 22.99
N LEU A 54 -8.76 -18.42 23.38
CA LEU A 54 -9.48 -18.83 24.60
C LEU A 54 -10.13 -20.19 24.42
N ALA A 55 -10.85 -20.43 23.32
CA ALA A 55 -11.55 -21.69 23.10
C ALA A 55 -10.61 -22.84 22.74
N LEU A 56 -9.66 -22.63 21.81
CA LEU A 56 -8.70 -23.68 21.42
C LEU A 56 -7.63 -23.90 22.47
N GLY A 57 -7.15 -22.83 23.13
CA GLY A 57 -6.21 -22.96 24.25
C GLY A 57 -6.81 -23.74 25.42
N SER A 58 -8.08 -23.48 25.78
CA SER A 58 -8.76 -24.23 26.84
C SER A 58 -9.12 -25.67 26.45
N ALA A 59 -9.29 -25.96 25.17
CA ALA A 59 -9.49 -27.32 24.66
C ALA A 59 -8.18 -28.11 24.45
N ALA A 60 -7.03 -27.44 24.46
CA ALA A 60 -5.73 -28.06 24.20
C ALA A 60 -5.38 -29.25 25.14
N PRO A 61 -5.73 -29.26 26.45
CA PRO A 61 -5.53 -30.43 27.30
C PRO A 61 -6.29 -31.66 26.81
N THR A 62 -7.57 -31.49 26.46
CA THR A 62 -8.45 -32.56 25.93
C THR A 62 -7.95 -33.09 24.59
N VAL A 63 -7.44 -32.20 23.72
CA VAL A 63 -6.86 -32.63 22.43
C VAL A 63 -5.53 -33.35 22.66
N ARG A 64 -4.72 -32.89 23.63
CA ARG A 64 -3.46 -33.55 24.00
C ARG A 64 -3.69 -34.97 24.51
N THR A 65 -4.69 -35.19 25.36
CA THR A 65 -5.04 -36.54 25.81
C THR A 65 -5.52 -37.40 24.65
N ALA A 66 -6.31 -36.87 23.72
CA ALA A 66 -6.73 -37.59 22.52
C ALA A 66 -5.56 -37.94 21.57
N VAL A 67 -4.49 -37.14 21.53
CA VAL A 67 -3.27 -37.43 20.77
C VAL A 67 -2.47 -38.56 21.43
N VAL A 68 -2.35 -38.56 22.75
CA VAL A 68 -1.53 -39.53 23.52
C VAL A 68 -2.26 -40.86 23.72
N ALA A 69 -3.58 -40.83 23.94
CA ALA A 69 -4.43 -41.98 24.18
C ALA A 69 -5.63 -41.97 23.21
N PRO A 70 -5.44 -42.44 21.95
CA PRO A 70 -6.45 -42.35 20.90
C PRO A 70 -7.74 -43.09 21.19
N GLU A 71 -7.72 -44.10 22.07
CA GLU A 71 -8.89 -44.90 22.44
C GLU A 71 -9.66 -44.36 23.66
N ALA A 72 -9.08 -43.41 24.40
CA ALA A 72 -9.71 -42.85 25.58
C ALA A 72 -10.88 -41.93 25.21
N THR A 73 -11.92 -41.90 26.05
CA THR A 73 -12.99 -40.91 25.95
C THR A 73 -12.46 -39.53 26.36
N PRO A 74 -12.54 -38.50 25.49
CA PRO A 74 -12.01 -37.18 25.82
C PRO A 74 -12.86 -36.51 26.90
N ASP A 75 -12.23 -36.14 28.02
CA ASP A 75 -12.84 -35.28 29.02
C ASP A 75 -12.71 -33.81 28.62
N TRP A 76 -13.83 -33.14 28.40
CA TRP A 76 -13.87 -31.78 27.88
C TRP A 76 -13.75 -30.76 29.01
N THR A 77 -12.51 -30.34 29.28
CA THR A 77 -12.16 -29.43 30.38
C THR A 77 -12.15 -27.94 30.00
N VAL A 78 -12.81 -27.59 28.90
CA VAL A 78 -12.82 -26.22 28.35
C VAL A 78 -13.26 -25.20 29.40
N ARG A 79 -14.37 -25.46 30.10
CA ARG A 79 -14.95 -24.53 31.07
C ARG A 79 -14.07 -24.34 32.31
N SER A 80 -13.52 -25.42 32.86
CA SER A 80 -12.62 -25.35 34.02
C SER A 80 -11.31 -24.66 33.65
N THR A 81 -10.70 -25.05 32.53
CA THR A 81 -9.47 -24.43 32.03
C THR A 81 -9.65 -22.95 31.75
N LEU A 82 -10.78 -22.53 31.17
CA LEU A 82 -11.08 -21.12 30.94
C LEU A 82 -11.24 -20.35 32.25
N ARG A 83 -11.89 -20.93 33.27
CA ARG A 83 -12.04 -20.30 34.59
C ARG A 83 -10.69 -20.09 35.28
N GLU A 84 -9.80 -21.07 35.19
CA GLU A 84 -8.50 -21.04 35.88
C GLU A 84 -7.42 -20.26 35.11
N ARG A 85 -7.44 -20.34 33.77
CA ARG A 85 -6.35 -19.85 32.90
C ARG A 85 -6.78 -18.73 31.95
N GLY A 86 -8.06 -18.38 31.88
CA GLY A 86 -8.62 -17.43 30.91
C GLY A 86 -7.90 -16.08 30.91
N ALA A 87 -7.65 -15.48 32.08
CA ALA A 87 -6.93 -14.20 32.17
C ALA A 87 -5.51 -14.28 31.59
N ARG A 88 -4.80 -15.39 31.82
CA ARG A 88 -3.45 -15.60 31.27
C ARG A 88 -3.49 -15.86 29.77
N LEU A 89 -4.48 -16.60 29.29
CA LEU A 89 -4.72 -16.80 27.85
C LEU A 89 -5.05 -15.48 27.16
N CYS A 90 -5.88 -14.62 27.74
CA CYS A 90 -6.12 -13.26 27.24
C CYS A 90 -4.81 -12.46 27.15
N ALA A 91 -3.99 -12.48 28.21
CA ALA A 91 -2.70 -11.79 28.21
C ALA A 91 -1.77 -12.29 27.09
N VAL A 92 -1.70 -13.61 26.87
CA VAL A 92 -0.94 -14.21 25.76
C VAL A 92 -1.55 -13.86 24.39
N ALA A 93 -2.88 -13.80 24.27
CA ALA A 93 -3.56 -13.40 23.04
C ALA A 93 -3.14 -11.98 22.64
N VAL A 94 -3.22 -11.03 23.58
CA VAL A 94 -2.88 -9.62 23.33
C VAL A 94 -1.38 -9.44 23.08
N SER A 95 -0.53 -9.87 24.00
CA SER A 95 0.92 -9.68 23.89
C SER A 95 1.54 -10.47 22.73
N GLY A 96 1.12 -11.73 22.54
CA GLY A 96 1.54 -12.55 21.42
C GLY A 96 1.08 -11.98 20.08
N HIS A 97 -0.09 -11.35 20.04
CA HIS A 97 -0.56 -10.68 18.83
C HIS A 97 0.30 -9.47 18.48
N LEU A 98 0.61 -8.61 19.46
CA LEU A 98 1.45 -7.43 19.24
C LEU A 98 2.84 -7.82 18.70
N VAL A 99 3.46 -8.85 19.29
CA VAL A 99 4.74 -9.38 18.80
C VAL A 99 4.61 -9.94 17.38
N SER A 100 3.57 -10.73 17.13
CA SER A 100 3.33 -11.31 15.80
C SER A 100 3.04 -10.25 14.74
N LEU A 101 2.32 -9.17 15.10
CA LEU A 101 2.02 -8.05 14.23
C LEU A 101 3.29 -7.27 13.89
N ALA A 102 4.14 -6.99 14.88
CA ALA A 102 5.42 -6.33 14.65
C ALA A 102 6.34 -7.17 13.74
N LEU A 103 6.43 -8.48 13.96
CA LEU A 103 7.20 -9.38 13.10
C LEU A 103 6.61 -9.49 11.69
N GLY A 104 5.27 -9.52 11.58
CA GLY A 104 4.56 -9.53 10.30
C GLY A 104 4.78 -8.26 9.49
N ALA A 105 4.69 -7.10 10.14
CA ALA A 105 5.00 -5.80 9.54
C ALA A 105 6.46 -5.68 9.13
N ALA A 106 7.41 -6.07 9.99
CA ALA A 106 8.82 -6.09 9.65
C ALA A 106 9.11 -7.00 8.45
N GLY A 107 8.56 -8.22 8.44
CA GLY A 107 8.71 -9.16 7.34
C GLY A 107 8.14 -8.61 6.02
N PHE A 108 6.95 -8.02 6.07
CA PHE A 108 6.35 -7.36 4.91
C PHE A 108 7.23 -6.22 4.39
N LEU A 109 7.64 -5.29 5.25
CA LEU A 109 8.46 -4.13 4.85
C LEU A 109 9.77 -4.58 4.21
N VAL A 110 10.47 -5.56 4.78
CA VAL A 110 11.74 -6.06 4.24
C VAL A 110 11.54 -6.69 2.85
N VAL A 111 10.53 -7.55 2.70
CA VAL A 111 10.28 -8.26 1.43
C VAL A 111 9.74 -7.31 0.35
N ASP A 112 8.73 -6.51 0.67
CA ASP A 112 8.10 -5.57 -0.27
C ASP A 112 9.08 -4.49 -0.73
N THR A 113 9.95 -4.00 0.16
CA THR A 113 10.97 -3.01 -0.23
C THR A 113 12.02 -3.61 -1.17
N ALA A 114 12.52 -4.82 -0.87
CA ALA A 114 13.47 -5.49 -1.75
C ALA A 114 12.85 -5.80 -3.12
N LEU A 115 11.60 -6.27 -3.16
CA LEU A 115 10.89 -6.55 -4.40
C LEU A 115 10.68 -5.28 -5.23
N ARG A 116 10.25 -4.17 -4.60
CA ARG A 116 10.14 -2.87 -5.26
C ARG A 116 11.46 -2.41 -5.84
N ALA A 117 12.55 -2.51 -5.06
CA ALA A 117 13.89 -2.14 -5.51
C ALA A 117 14.30 -2.94 -6.76
N VAL A 118 14.04 -4.25 -6.80
CA VAL A 118 14.32 -5.10 -7.96
C VAL A 118 13.46 -4.71 -9.17
N ILE A 119 12.15 -4.48 -8.98
CA ILE A 119 11.24 -4.04 -10.05
C ILE A 119 11.71 -2.71 -10.64
N TYR A 120 12.10 -1.76 -9.80
CA TYR A 120 12.56 -0.45 -10.24
C TYR A 120 13.92 -0.50 -10.92
N ALA A 121 14.85 -1.33 -10.42
CA ALA A 121 16.13 -1.58 -11.07
C ALA A 121 15.97 -2.21 -12.47
N ALA A 122 14.91 -2.98 -12.69
CA ALA A 122 14.54 -3.53 -13.99
C ALA A 122 13.78 -2.54 -14.89
N GLY A 123 13.58 -1.29 -14.46
CA GLY A 123 12.81 -0.27 -15.20
C GLY A 123 11.30 -0.44 -15.13
N GLY A 124 10.81 -1.36 -14.30
CA GLY A 124 9.37 -1.57 -14.08
C GLY A 124 8.78 -0.61 -13.05
N THR A 125 7.46 -0.60 -12.96
CA THR A 125 6.71 0.14 -11.92
C THR A 125 5.72 -0.78 -11.21
N VAL A 126 5.55 -0.60 -9.91
CA VAL A 126 4.55 -1.35 -9.15
C VAL A 126 3.16 -0.75 -9.42
N PRO A 127 2.18 -1.56 -9.89
CA PRO A 127 0.83 -1.07 -10.14
C PRO A 127 0.19 -0.49 -8.88
N THR A 128 -0.63 0.55 -9.03
CA THR A 128 -1.31 1.20 -7.90
C THR A 128 -2.16 0.22 -7.08
N ALA A 129 -2.83 -0.76 -7.72
CA ALA A 129 -3.59 -1.79 -7.03
C ALA A 129 -2.73 -2.63 -6.07
N VAL A 130 -1.48 -2.93 -6.45
CA VAL A 130 -0.53 -3.66 -5.60
C VAL A 130 -0.14 -2.80 -4.40
N VAL A 131 0.15 -1.50 -4.61
CA VAL A 131 0.51 -0.56 -3.53
C VAL A 131 -0.60 -0.45 -2.47
N VAL A 132 -1.86 -0.55 -2.88
CA VAL A 132 -3.03 -0.45 -1.97
C VAL A 132 -3.37 -1.79 -1.30
N LEU A 133 -3.30 -2.91 -2.02
CA LEU A 133 -3.80 -4.18 -1.48
C LEU A 133 -2.76 -4.97 -0.68
N THR A 134 -1.48 -4.92 -1.07
CA THR A 134 -0.46 -5.78 -0.47
C THR A 134 -0.08 -5.45 0.97
N PRO A 135 -0.11 -4.19 1.47
CA PRO A 135 0.31 -3.92 2.85
C PRO A 135 -0.54 -4.63 3.88
N PHE A 136 -1.87 -4.47 3.82
CA PHE A 136 -2.77 -5.13 4.77
C PHE A 136 -2.71 -6.66 4.67
N ALA A 137 -2.73 -7.20 3.45
CA ALA A 137 -2.67 -8.64 3.20
C ALA A 137 -1.31 -9.24 3.63
N GLY A 138 -0.21 -8.57 3.31
CA GLY A 138 1.14 -8.98 3.66
C GLY A 138 1.41 -8.95 5.15
N VAL A 139 0.96 -7.90 5.85
CA VAL A 139 1.03 -7.83 7.32
C VAL A 139 0.17 -8.92 7.96
N ALA A 140 -1.05 -9.14 7.48
CA ALA A 140 -1.92 -10.21 7.98
C ALA A 140 -1.26 -11.59 7.82
N ALA A 141 -0.71 -11.87 6.63
CA ALA A 141 0.00 -13.09 6.30
C ALA A 141 1.24 -13.30 7.19
N GLY A 142 2.07 -12.28 7.33
CA GLY A 142 3.26 -12.31 8.19
C GLY A 142 2.89 -12.51 9.66
N THR A 143 1.84 -11.83 10.14
CA THR A 143 1.31 -11.96 11.50
C THR A 143 0.82 -13.39 11.76
N PHE A 144 0.10 -13.96 10.80
CA PHE A 144 -0.38 -15.33 10.87
C PHE A 144 0.78 -16.35 10.94
N VAL A 145 1.83 -16.16 10.14
CA VAL A 145 3.03 -17.01 10.19
C VAL A 145 3.77 -16.85 11.53
N ALA A 146 3.92 -15.61 12.01
CA ALA A 146 4.60 -15.31 13.27
C ALA A 146 3.89 -15.91 14.50
N TRP A 147 2.56 -16.05 14.45
CA TRP A 147 1.78 -16.73 15.50
C TRP A 147 2.24 -18.18 15.77
N GLY A 148 2.80 -18.86 14.78
CA GLY A 148 3.41 -20.18 14.96
C GLY A 148 4.53 -20.20 16.00
N LEU A 149 5.21 -19.08 16.22
CA LEU A 149 6.26 -18.93 17.24
C LEU A 149 5.70 -18.82 18.66
N ILE A 150 4.43 -18.44 18.83
CA ILE A 150 3.80 -18.19 20.13
C ILE A 150 3.13 -19.46 20.71
N ALA A 151 2.85 -20.46 19.87
CA ALA A 151 2.26 -21.74 20.28
C ALA A 151 2.93 -22.41 21.52
N PRO A 152 4.27 -22.40 21.70
CA PRO A 152 4.92 -22.94 22.89
C PRO A 152 4.53 -22.22 24.19
N THR A 153 4.35 -20.90 24.14
CA THR A 153 3.90 -20.09 25.29
C THR A 153 2.48 -20.48 25.70
N VAL A 154 1.58 -20.63 24.73
CA VAL A 154 0.19 -21.07 24.98
C VAL A 154 0.17 -22.43 25.66
N ALA A 155 0.91 -23.40 25.13
CA ALA A 155 0.99 -24.75 25.71
C ALA A 155 1.47 -24.75 27.17
N ARG A 156 2.43 -23.88 27.50
CA ARG A 156 2.96 -23.72 28.85
C ARG A 156 1.94 -23.07 29.79
N VAL A 157 1.24 -22.03 29.37
CA VAL A 157 0.18 -21.38 30.17
C VAL A 157 -0.94 -22.37 30.47
N VAL A 158 -1.36 -23.15 29.48
CA VAL A 158 -2.39 -24.18 29.63
C VAL A 158 -1.93 -25.31 30.55
N SER A 159 -0.66 -25.71 30.48
CA SER A 159 -0.05 -26.69 31.41
C SER A 159 0.17 -26.14 32.82
N GLY A 160 -0.09 -24.85 33.02
CA GLY A 160 -0.24 -24.24 34.32
C GLY A 160 0.93 -23.39 34.81
N THR A 161 1.95 -23.20 33.98
CA THR A 161 3.11 -22.37 34.31
C THR A 161 2.76 -20.87 34.43
N GLY A 162 3.61 -20.12 35.12
CA GLY A 162 3.52 -18.66 35.21
C GLY A 162 3.81 -17.99 33.86
N LEU A 163 3.28 -16.78 33.64
CA LEU A 163 3.43 -16.05 32.37
C LEU A 163 4.90 -15.77 32.02
N GLY A 164 5.73 -15.42 33.01
CA GLY A 164 7.16 -15.16 32.79
C GLY A 164 7.90 -16.39 32.24
N ASP A 165 7.74 -17.54 32.89
CA ASP A 165 8.35 -18.79 32.43
C ASP A 165 7.77 -19.26 31.10
N ALA A 166 6.46 -19.13 30.92
CA ALA A 166 5.78 -19.50 29.69
C ALA A 166 6.30 -18.69 28.49
N ALA A 167 6.52 -17.38 28.66
CA ALA A 167 7.04 -16.51 27.59
C ALA A 167 8.43 -16.96 27.09
N THR A 168 9.28 -17.47 27.99
CA THR A 168 10.60 -17.98 27.59
C THR A 168 10.51 -19.24 26.73
N ALA A 169 9.39 -19.97 26.75
CA ALA A 169 9.24 -21.22 26.01
C ALA A 169 9.26 -21.00 24.49
N SER A 170 8.70 -19.90 24.00
CA SER A 170 8.81 -19.51 22.60
C SER A 170 10.25 -19.19 22.22
N VAL A 171 11.00 -18.53 23.10
CA VAL A 171 12.42 -18.19 22.86
C VAL A 171 13.30 -19.44 22.86
N ARG A 172 13.05 -20.38 23.77
CA ARG A 172 13.72 -21.70 23.78
C ARG A 172 13.40 -22.49 22.52
N ALA A 173 12.14 -22.48 22.09
CA ALA A 173 11.68 -23.19 20.89
C ALA A 173 12.41 -22.73 19.61
N ILE A 174 12.76 -21.44 19.50
CA ILE A 174 13.54 -20.89 18.38
C ILE A 174 14.92 -21.55 18.29
N GLY A 175 15.49 -22.00 19.41
CA GLY A 175 16.72 -22.78 19.45
C GLY A 175 16.64 -24.10 18.66
N ASP A 176 15.45 -24.72 18.61
CA ASP A 176 15.17 -25.88 17.77
C ASP A 176 14.76 -25.43 16.36
N ARG A 177 15.77 -25.32 15.50
CA ARG A 177 15.62 -24.95 14.09
C ARG A 177 14.65 -25.85 13.34
N ARG A 178 14.65 -27.17 13.61
CA ARG A 178 13.85 -28.15 12.84
C ARG A 178 12.37 -28.05 13.19
N ARG A 179 12.05 -27.81 14.46
CA ARG A 179 10.66 -27.58 14.89
C ARG A 179 10.15 -26.24 14.36
N THR A 180 10.92 -25.19 14.59
CA THR A 180 10.55 -23.82 14.23
C THR A 180 10.35 -23.70 12.73
N SER A 181 11.27 -24.23 11.90
CA SER A 181 11.11 -24.20 10.45
C SER A 181 9.84 -24.90 9.98
N ARG A 182 9.51 -26.07 10.52
CA ARG A 182 8.30 -26.81 10.12
C ARG A 182 7.02 -26.10 10.49
N VAL A 183 6.96 -25.54 11.70
CA VAL A 183 5.79 -24.77 12.15
C VAL A 183 5.60 -23.55 11.25
N LEU A 184 6.66 -22.82 10.95
CA LEU A 184 6.60 -21.68 10.04
C LEU A 184 6.25 -22.10 8.61
N CYS A 185 6.84 -23.17 8.08
CA CYS A 185 6.52 -23.71 6.76
C CYS A 185 5.05 -24.14 6.66
N LEU A 186 4.48 -24.73 7.71
CA LEU A 186 3.06 -25.12 7.73
C LEU A 186 2.15 -23.89 7.64
N HIS A 187 2.42 -22.84 8.41
CA HIS A 187 1.65 -21.60 8.32
C HIS A 187 1.87 -20.88 6.99
N ALA A 188 3.12 -20.85 6.49
CA ALA A 188 3.46 -20.25 5.20
C ALA A 188 2.77 -20.98 4.05
N ALA A 189 2.68 -22.31 4.08
CA ALA A 189 1.94 -23.08 3.08
C ALA A 189 0.45 -22.71 3.08
N CYS A 190 -0.19 -22.55 4.24
CA CYS A 190 -1.57 -22.08 4.32
C CYS A 190 -1.73 -20.67 3.73
N VAL A 191 -0.80 -19.76 4.03
CA VAL A 191 -0.78 -18.41 3.46
C VAL A 191 -0.61 -18.46 1.94
N LEU A 192 0.31 -19.27 1.42
CA LEU A 192 0.57 -19.38 -0.02
C LEU A 192 -0.64 -19.96 -0.77
N VAL A 193 -1.34 -20.93 -0.19
CA VAL A 193 -2.58 -21.46 -0.77
C VAL A 193 -3.67 -20.38 -0.82
N ALA A 194 -3.85 -19.63 0.28
CA ALA A 194 -4.82 -18.54 0.33
C ALA A 194 -4.47 -17.40 -0.64
N ALA A 195 -3.20 -17.00 -0.68
CA ALA A 195 -2.69 -15.96 -1.57
C ALA A 195 -2.74 -16.38 -3.04
N GLY A 196 -2.41 -17.64 -3.36
CA GLY A 196 -2.50 -18.19 -4.70
C GLY A 196 -3.94 -18.25 -5.20
N ALA A 197 -4.87 -18.71 -4.36
CA ALA A 197 -6.30 -18.69 -4.70
C ALA A 197 -6.79 -17.26 -4.92
N PHE A 198 -6.47 -16.33 -4.03
CA PHE A 198 -6.82 -14.91 -4.19
C PHE A 198 -6.21 -14.29 -5.47
N GLY A 199 -4.94 -14.59 -5.76
CA GLY A 199 -4.25 -14.12 -6.97
C GLY A 199 -4.87 -14.66 -8.26
N VAL A 200 -5.23 -15.95 -8.30
CA VAL A 200 -5.97 -16.54 -9.43
C VAL A 200 -7.30 -15.82 -9.64
N CYS A 201 -8.02 -15.48 -8.58
CA CYS A 201 -9.29 -14.75 -8.67
C CYS A 201 -9.11 -13.32 -9.20
N LEU A 202 -8.04 -12.63 -8.81
CA LEU A 202 -7.72 -11.31 -9.35
C LEU A 202 -7.32 -11.36 -10.83
N VAL A 203 -6.56 -12.37 -11.26
CA VAL A 203 -6.12 -12.53 -12.66
C VAL A 203 -7.27 -12.94 -13.57
N LEU A 204 -8.11 -13.90 -13.15
CA LEU A 204 -9.37 -14.21 -13.84
C LEU A 204 -10.38 -13.05 -13.77
N GLY A 205 -10.08 -12.07 -12.90
CA GLY A 205 -10.83 -10.87 -12.55
C GLY A 205 -10.48 -9.61 -13.35
N SER A 206 -9.35 -9.54 -14.06
CA SER A 206 -8.81 -8.23 -14.46
C SER A 206 -9.48 -7.61 -15.69
N ASP A 207 -10.02 -8.42 -16.61
CA ASP A 207 -10.45 -7.92 -17.93
C ASP A 207 -11.97 -7.77 -18.08
N ARG A 208 -12.77 -8.20 -17.08
CA ARG A 208 -14.25 -8.20 -17.14
C ARG A 208 -14.98 -7.46 -16.01
N TYR A 209 -14.27 -6.90 -15.03
CA TYR A 209 -14.85 -6.61 -13.71
C TYR A 209 -15.05 -5.11 -13.44
N ALA A 210 -15.60 -4.39 -14.43
CA ALA A 210 -16.06 -3.01 -14.26
C ALA A 210 -17.50 -2.89 -13.72
N THR A 211 -18.17 -4.02 -13.41
CA THR A 211 -19.58 -4.05 -12.97
C THR A 211 -19.75 -4.47 -11.51
N GLN A 212 -20.86 -4.07 -10.90
CA GLN A 212 -21.20 -4.38 -9.50
C GLN A 212 -21.30 -5.90 -9.23
N GLU A 213 -21.76 -6.68 -10.21
CA GLU A 213 -21.83 -8.15 -10.12
C GLU A 213 -20.45 -8.79 -9.95
N ALA A 214 -19.46 -8.19 -10.59
CA ALA A 214 -18.08 -8.62 -10.58
C ALA A 214 -17.44 -8.42 -9.19
N ALA A 215 -17.75 -7.31 -8.52
CA ALA A 215 -17.35 -7.07 -7.13
C ALA A 215 -17.99 -8.08 -6.15
N VAL A 216 -19.24 -8.48 -6.40
CA VAL A 216 -19.94 -9.50 -5.62
C VAL A 216 -19.27 -10.88 -5.79
N VAL A 217 -18.90 -11.26 -7.02
CA VAL A 217 -18.18 -12.51 -7.27
C VAL A 217 -16.82 -12.52 -6.57
N ALA A 218 -16.03 -11.43 -6.68
CA ALA A 218 -14.75 -11.32 -5.99
C ALA A 218 -14.90 -11.43 -4.46
N LEU A 219 -15.94 -10.80 -3.89
CA LEU A 219 -16.26 -10.92 -2.47
C LEU A 219 -16.62 -12.36 -2.09
N LEU A 220 -17.51 -13.02 -2.83
CA LEU A 220 -17.93 -14.40 -2.56
C LEU A 220 -16.76 -15.37 -2.63
N VAL A 221 -15.87 -15.20 -3.60
CA VAL A 221 -14.68 -16.04 -3.72
C VAL A 221 -13.70 -15.75 -2.59
N GLY A 222 -13.50 -14.49 -2.19
CA GLY A 222 -12.70 -14.13 -1.01
C GLY A 222 -13.23 -14.78 0.27
N VAL A 223 -14.55 -14.79 0.46
CA VAL A 223 -15.22 -15.48 1.57
C VAL A 223 -15.00 -16.98 1.48
N ALA A 224 -15.14 -17.59 0.30
CA ALA A 224 -14.91 -19.02 0.09
C ALA A 224 -13.47 -19.44 0.40
N VAL A 225 -12.47 -18.72 -0.14
CA VAL A 225 -11.04 -18.97 0.11
C VAL A 225 -10.70 -18.81 1.58
N THR A 226 -11.22 -17.77 2.23
CA THR A 226 -11.03 -17.56 3.68
C THR A 226 -11.64 -18.71 4.48
N THR A 227 -12.85 -19.12 4.15
CA THR A 227 -13.56 -20.24 4.81
C THR A 227 -12.80 -21.55 4.66
N VAL A 228 -12.33 -21.87 3.45
CA VAL A 228 -11.52 -23.08 3.18
C VAL A 228 -10.21 -23.02 3.97
N THR A 229 -9.53 -21.88 3.98
CA THR A 229 -8.27 -21.70 4.70
C THR A 229 -8.45 -21.90 6.21
N LEU A 230 -9.46 -21.26 6.81
CA LEU A 230 -9.80 -21.42 8.23
C LEU A 230 -10.20 -22.85 8.56
N THR A 231 -10.88 -23.54 7.64
CA THR A 231 -11.25 -24.95 7.81
C THR A 231 -10.01 -25.84 7.82
N ILE A 232 -9.08 -25.66 6.87
CA ILE A 232 -7.81 -26.42 6.83
C ILE A 232 -6.99 -26.16 8.11
N LEU A 233 -6.95 -24.90 8.55
CA LEU A 233 -6.25 -24.52 9.77
C LEU A 233 -6.83 -25.18 11.03
N GLY A 234 -8.15 -25.16 11.18
CA GLY A 234 -8.83 -25.77 12.32
C GLY A 234 -8.71 -27.28 12.30
N ALA A 235 -9.05 -27.89 11.16
CA ALA A 235 -9.11 -29.33 11.00
C ALA A 235 -7.73 -29.98 11.19
N PHE A 236 -6.67 -29.44 10.56
CA PHE A 236 -5.40 -30.14 10.46
C PHE A 236 -4.27 -29.47 11.24
N VAL A 237 -4.15 -28.15 11.15
CA VAL A 237 -3.00 -27.43 11.73
C VAL A 237 -3.09 -27.36 13.26
N TYR A 238 -4.28 -27.13 13.82
CA TYR A 238 -4.47 -27.07 15.27
C TYR A 238 -4.12 -28.39 16.01
N PRO A 239 -4.64 -29.57 15.63
CA PRO A 239 -4.27 -30.83 16.29
C PRO A 239 -2.78 -31.18 16.16
N ILE A 240 -2.16 -30.83 15.02
CA ILE A 240 -0.71 -30.98 14.80
C ILE A 240 0.08 -30.11 15.78
N HIS A 241 -0.34 -28.86 16.04
CA HIS A 241 0.31 -27.99 17.04
C HIS A 241 0.22 -28.56 18.45
N VAL A 242 -0.95 -29.06 18.83
CA VAL A 242 -1.13 -29.69 20.15
C VAL A 242 -0.23 -30.92 20.29
N ALA A 243 -0.15 -31.75 19.26
CA ALA A 243 0.72 -32.92 19.24
C ALA A 243 2.21 -32.57 19.35
N LEU A 244 2.66 -31.53 18.62
CA LEU A 244 4.03 -31.02 18.68
C LEU A 244 4.38 -30.38 20.03
N ALA A 245 3.40 -29.77 20.70
CA ALA A 245 3.57 -29.23 22.05
C ALA A 245 3.65 -30.34 23.11
N ALA A 246 2.95 -31.46 22.90
CA ALA A 246 2.91 -32.59 23.83
C ALA A 246 4.21 -33.39 23.89
N GLU A 247 4.90 -33.56 22.75
CA GLU A 247 6.13 -34.37 22.60
C GLU A 247 7.32 -33.81 23.42
N ARG A 248 7.29 -32.54 23.87
CA ARG A 248 8.48 -31.84 24.40
C ARG A 248 8.22 -30.94 25.61
N ALA A 249 7.21 -31.25 26.42
CA ALA A 249 6.90 -30.45 27.61
C ALA A 249 8.05 -30.42 28.66
N ASP A 250 8.98 -31.38 28.61
CA ASP A 250 9.97 -31.62 29.67
C ASP A 250 11.43 -31.32 29.30
N GLU A 251 11.75 -30.89 28.08
CA GLU A 251 13.15 -30.52 27.75
C GLU A 251 13.52 -29.13 28.30
N THR A 252 14.46 -29.09 29.25
CA THR A 252 15.07 -27.89 29.82
C THR A 252 16.15 -27.32 28.89
N GLN A 253 15.74 -26.65 27.82
CA GLN A 253 16.67 -25.90 26.97
C GLN A 253 16.93 -24.49 27.53
N THR A 254 18.18 -24.04 27.54
CA THR A 254 18.57 -22.67 27.92
C THR A 254 18.16 -21.66 26.85
N VAL A 255 17.80 -20.43 27.26
CA VAL A 255 17.46 -19.35 26.33
C VAL A 255 18.72 -18.89 25.58
N PRO A 256 18.76 -18.89 24.23
CA PRO A 256 19.94 -18.47 23.48
C PRO A 256 20.03 -16.94 23.36
N VAL A 257 20.25 -16.24 24.49
CA VAL A 257 20.19 -14.76 24.61
C VAL A 257 20.99 -14.04 23.53
N ARG A 258 22.26 -14.44 23.31
CA ARG A 258 23.13 -13.83 22.28
C ARG A 258 22.54 -13.90 20.87
N ARG A 259 21.91 -15.03 20.51
CA ARG A 259 21.30 -15.21 19.18
C ARG A 259 20.03 -14.38 19.03
N VAL A 260 19.24 -14.28 20.09
CA VAL A 260 18.03 -13.45 20.12
C VAL A 260 18.39 -11.97 19.99
N ALA A 261 19.40 -11.51 20.74
CA ALA A 261 19.89 -10.14 20.65
C ALA A 261 20.41 -9.82 19.24
N LEU A 262 21.22 -10.71 18.65
CA LEU A 262 21.71 -10.55 17.28
C LEU A 262 20.56 -10.51 16.27
N ALA A 263 19.57 -11.40 16.40
CA ALA A 263 18.39 -11.41 15.53
C ALA A 263 17.57 -10.12 15.65
N ALA A 264 17.39 -9.60 16.87
CA ALA A 264 16.70 -8.33 17.10
C ALA A 264 17.44 -7.15 16.44
N VAL A 265 18.77 -7.09 16.58
CA VAL A 265 19.60 -6.06 15.93
C VAL A 265 19.52 -6.19 14.40
N LEU A 266 19.59 -7.40 13.85
CA LEU A 266 19.48 -7.64 12.41
C LEU A 266 18.10 -7.23 11.87
N VAL A 267 17.01 -7.62 12.53
CA VAL A 267 15.65 -7.24 12.11
C VAL A 267 15.47 -5.73 12.21
N ALA A 268 15.93 -5.10 13.29
CA ALA A 268 15.86 -3.64 13.43
C ALA A 268 16.66 -2.93 12.32
N GLY A 269 17.89 -3.38 12.05
CA GLY A 269 18.72 -2.83 10.97
C GLY A 269 18.09 -3.01 9.58
N LEU A 270 17.48 -4.17 9.32
CA LEU A 270 16.75 -4.42 8.07
C LEU A 270 15.52 -3.53 7.91
N VAL A 271 14.75 -3.33 8.98
CA VAL A 271 13.58 -2.45 8.97
C VAL A 271 13.99 -0.99 8.79
N VAL A 272 15.03 -0.53 9.49
CA VAL A 272 15.58 0.82 9.32
C VAL A 272 16.12 1.03 7.90
N GLY A 273 16.83 0.04 7.34
CA GLY A 273 17.29 0.09 5.96
C GLY A 273 16.14 0.11 4.95
N ALA A 274 15.09 -0.70 5.16
CA ALA A 274 13.90 -0.71 4.33
C ALA A 274 13.16 0.63 4.38
N ALA A 275 13.01 1.21 5.58
CA ALA A 275 12.40 2.52 5.77
C ALA A 275 13.23 3.63 5.11
N ALA A 276 14.57 3.58 5.23
CA ALA A 276 15.45 4.53 4.55
C ALA A 276 15.26 4.47 3.02
N ILE A 277 15.26 3.27 2.42
CA ILE A 277 15.00 3.09 0.98
C ILE A 277 13.65 3.64 0.58
N ARG A 278 12.62 3.40 1.41
CA ARG A 278 11.27 3.93 1.17
C ARG A 278 11.25 5.44 1.25
N VAL A 279 11.82 6.07 2.27
CA VAL A 279 11.91 7.53 2.38
C VAL A 279 12.64 8.10 1.16
N THR A 280 13.71 7.43 0.70
CA THR A 280 14.48 7.82 -0.48
C THR A 280 13.94 7.23 -1.78
N ASP A 281 12.71 6.70 -1.83
CA ASP A 281 12.07 6.16 -3.05
C ASP A 281 11.72 7.32 -4.01
N ALA A 282 12.72 8.14 -4.31
CA ALA A 282 13.01 8.69 -5.61
C ALA A 282 13.20 7.51 -6.55
N ARG A 283 12.08 7.03 -7.10
CA ARG A 283 12.09 6.22 -8.32
C ARG A 283 13.11 6.81 -9.29
N PRO A 284 13.79 5.99 -10.13
CA PRO A 284 14.71 6.50 -11.11
C PRO A 284 14.05 7.65 -11.88
N SER A 285 14.53 8.87 -11.65
CA SER A 285 14.37 9.92 -12.64
C SER A 285 15.19 9.42 -13.82
N THR A 286 14.55 8.72 -14.76
CA THR A 286 15.14 8.38 -16.05
C THR A 286 15.42 9.63 -16.89
N GLY A 287 15.17 10.83 -16.34
CA GLY A 287 15.63 12.08 -16.89
C GLY A 287 17.16 12.09 -16.99
N PRO A 288 17.72 12.56 -18.12
CA PRO A 288 19.16 12.73 -18.27
C PRO A 288 19.69 13.57 -17.11
N SER A 289 20.79 13.14 -16.50
CA SER A 289 21.44 13.81 -15.38
C SER A 289 21.38 15.33 -15.55
N ALA A 290 20.98 16.04 -14.50
CA ALA A 290 20.88 17.50 -14.49
C ALA A 290 22.18 18.20 -14.96
N SER A 291 23.30 17.48 -14.97
CA SER A 291 24.61 17.92 -15.45
C SER A 291 24.80 17.95 -16.97
N ALA A 292 23.93 17.34 -17.78
CA ALA A 292 24.09 17.39 -19.24
C ALA A 292 23.57 18.73 -19.79
N SER A 293 24.33 19.38 -20.68
CA SER A 293 23.87 20.59 -21.37
C SER A 293 22.57 20.31 -22.16
N LEU A 294 21.68 21.30 -22.25
CA LEU A 294 20.50 21.18 -23.11
C LEU A 294 20.91 20.96 -24.58
N PRO A 295 20.13 20.17 -25.35
CA PRO A 295 20.33 20.02 -26.79
C PRO A 295 20.36 21.35 -27.55
N GLY A 296 21.13 21.37 -28.64
CA GLY A 296 21.19 22.53 -29.53
C GLY A 296 19.90 22.74 -30.32
N ASP A 297 19.18 21.69 -30.70
CA ASP A 297 17.86 21.81 -31.31
C ASP A 297 16.82 22.32 -30.30
N ALA A 298 15.95 23.24 -30.73
CA ALA A 298 14.98 23.87 -29.86
C ALA A 298 13.84 22.94 -29.41
N THR A 299 13.44 21.99 -30.25
CA THR A 299 12.41 21.00 -29.93
C THR A 299 12.94 20.03 -28.89
N ASP A 300 14.15 19.51 -29.10
CA ASP A 300 14.81 18.62 -28.16
C ASP A 300 15.16 19.32 -26.85
N ALA A 301 15.55 20.61 -26.90
CA ALA A 301 15.79 21.42 -25.72
C ALA A 301 14.52 21.59 -24.88
N TYR A 302 13.38 21.88 -25.51
CA TYR A 302 12.12 22.02 -24.79
C TYR A 302 11.66 20.68 -24.19
N ALA A 303 11.74 19.59 -24.96
CA ALA A 303 11.40 18.25 -24.49
C ALA A 303 12.27 17.84 -23.28
N THR A 304 13.60 18.00 -23.39
CA THR A 304 14.54 17.71 -22.30
C THR A 304 14.24 18.57 -21.06
N ALA A 305 13.92 19.85 -21.25
CA ALA A 305 13.60 20.73 -20.14
C ALA A 305 12.29 20.38 -19.44
N LEU A 306 11.26 19.96 -20.18
CA LEU A 306 10.02 19.42 -19.61
C LEU A 306 10.29 18.16 -18.79
N ASP A 307 11.07 17.21 -19.33
CA ASP A 307 11.39 15.97 -18.64
C ASP A 307 12.16 16.23 -17.33
N ARG A 308 13.13 17.15 -17.36
CA ARG A 308 13.87 17.59 -16.17
C ARG A 308 12.98 18.27 -15.14
N THR A 309 12.14 19.21 -15.58
CA THR A 309 11.17 19.88 -14.70
C THR A 309 10.24 18.86 -14.05
N ALA A 310 9.74 17.90 -14.82
CA ALA A 310 8.86 16.84 -14.34
C ALA A 310 9.56 15.93 -13.33
N SER A 311 10.89 15.77 -13.42
CA SER A 311 11.69 14.95 -12.50
C SER A 311 11.98 15.62 -11.16
N GLU A 312 11.88 16.94 -11.08
CA GLU A 312 12.07 17.72 -9.85
C GLU A 312 10.74 17.96 -9.11
N ASP A 313 10.85 18.42 -7.86
CA ASP A 313 9.76 19.09 -7.17
C ASP A 313 9.43 20.37 -7.96
N HIS A 314 8.17 20.56 -8.33
CA HIS A 314 7.78 21.68 -9.16
C HIS A 314 6.40 22.25 -8.83
N ARG A 315 6.25 23.53 -9.13
CA ARG A 315 4.99 24.26 -9.08
C ARG A 315 4.75 24.95 -10.42
N VAL A 316 3.59 24.69 -11.01
CA VAL A 316 3.12 25.34 -12.23
C VAL A 316 1.93 26.23 -11.90
N VAL A 317 2.05 27.52 -12.23
CA VAL A 317 0.94 28.48 -12.14
C VAL A 317 0.54 28.91 -13.54
N VAL A 318 -0.69 28.59 -13.91
CA VAL A 318 -1.30 28.93 -15.19
C VAL A 318 -2.33 30.02 -14.96
N ARG A 319 -2.12 31.19 -15.56
CA ARG A 319 -3.14 32.27 -15.56
C ARG A 319 -3.72 32.39 -16.94
N GLU A 320 -5.03 32.22 -17.05
CA GLU A 320 -5.76 32.23 -18.31
C GLU A 320 -6.83 33.31 -18.29
N VAL A 321 -6.94 34.05 -19.41
CA VAL A 321 -8.06 34.94 -19.68
C VAL A 321 -8.86 34.36 -20.82
N ARG A 322 -10.12 34.00 -20.55
CA ARG A 322 -11.04 33.41 -21.52
C ARG A 322 -12.38 34.12 -21.44
N ASP A 323 -12.85 34.67 -22.55
CA ASP A 323 -14.17 35.31 -22.65
C ASP A 323 -14.44 36.40 -21.57
N GLY A 324 -13.39 37.10 -21.12
CA GLY A 324 -13.44 38.11 -20.05
C GLY A 324 -13.25 37.56 -18.64
N GLU A 325 -13.34 36.24 -18.44
CA GLU A 325 -13.11 35.55 -17.18
C GLU A 325 -11.60 35.35 -16.94
N ARG A 326 -11.15 35.59 -15.71
CA ARG A 326 -9.77 35.33 -15.27
C ARG A 326 -9.74 34.10 -14.39
N SER A 327 -9.02 33.07 -14.83
CA SER A 327 -8.78 31.88 -14.02
C SER A 327 -7.29 31.74 -13.67
N VAL A 328 -7.03 31.26 -12.46
CA VAL A 328 -5.68 30.93 -11.99
C VAL A 328 -5.68 29.50 -11.52
N SER A 329 -4.86 28.69 -12.16
CA SER A 329 -4.68 27.29 -11.84
C SER A 329 -3.27 27.06 -11.32
N THR A 330 -3.16 26.33 -10.23
CA THR A 330 -1.88 25.99 -9.60
C THR A 330 -1.81 24.49 -9.48
N THR A 331 -0.73 23.91 -9.98
CA THR A 331 -0.38 22.51 -9.79
C THR A 331 0.94 22.47 -9.03
N VAL A 332 1.02 21.69 -7.97
CA VAL A 332 2.23 21.50 -7.16
C VAL A 332 2.48 20.01 -7.01
N LEU A 333 3.66 19.55 -7.38
CA LEU A 333 4.13 18.20 -7.13
C LEU A 333 5.41 18.27 -6.31
N GLU A 334 5.33 17.83 -5.07
CA GLU A 334 6.46 17.73 -4.14
C GLU A 334 6.79 16.24 -4.00
N ARG A 335 7.70 15.76 -4.85
CA ARG A 335 8.09 14.35 -4.92
C ARG A 335 8.83 13.92 -3.66
N SER A 336 9.68 14.80 -3.13
CA SER A 336 10.45 14.58 -1.90
C SER A 336 9.55 14.24 -0.70
N ALA A 337 8.40 14.93 -0.56
CA ALA A 337 7.42 14.67 0.51
C ALA A 337 6.21 13.83 0.06
N ARG A 338 6.17 13.40 -1.20
CA ARG A 338 5.07 12.64 -1.82
C ARG A 338 3.73 13.33 -1.69
N ARG A 339 3.69 14.61 -2.05
CA ARG A 339 2.49 15.44 -2.00
C ARG A 339 2.16 15.99 -3.38
N TYR A 340 0.87 16.10 -3.62
CA TYR A 340 0.32 16.73 -4.81
C TYR A 340 -0.80 17.67 -4.41
N LEU A 341 -0.80 18.85 -5.01
CA LEU A 341 -1.86 19.83 -4.86
C LEU A 341 -2.25 20.37 -6.22
N THR A 342 -3.54 20.42 -6.49
CA THR A 342 -4.11 21.15 -7.61
C THR A 342 -5.13 22.14 -7.08
N ALA A 343 -5.11 23.37 -7.57
CA ALA A 343 -6.07 24.38 -7.19
C ALA A 343 -6.48 25.18 -8.42
N ARG A 344 -7.77 25.43 -8.58
CA ARG A 344 -8.31 26.31 -9.62
C ARG A 344 -9.16 27.39 -8.99
N ARG A 345 -8.81 28.65 -9.25
CA ARG A 345 -9.57 29.83 -8.85
C ARG A 345 -10.22 30.47 -10.08
N SER A 346 -11.55 30.58 -10.06
CA SER A 346 -12.41 31.20 -11.09
C SER A 346 -13.59 31.86 -10.39
N ASP A 347 -13.96 33.09 -10.77
CA ASP A 347 -15.19 33.76 -10.30
C ASP A 347 -15.42 33.71 -8.78
N GLY A 348 -14.37 33.99 -8.01
CA GLY A 348 -14.41 33.98 -6.54
C GLY A 348 -14.52 32.59 -5.90
N ARG A 349 -14.62 31.52 -6.69
CA ARG A 349 -14.60 30.13 -6.23
C ARG A 349 -13.20 29.55 -6.35
N THR A 350 -12.82 28.71 -5.39
CA THR A 350 -11.56 27.95 -5.44
C THR A 350 -11.89 26.48 -5.28
N SER A 351 -11.56 25.64 -6.27
CA SER A 351 -11.52 24.19 -6.08
C SER A 351 -10.09 23.79 -5.74
N VAL A 352 -9.94 22.82 -4.83
CA VAL A 352 -8.64 22.29 -4.41
C VAL A 352 -8.74 20.78 -4.42
N GLY A 353 -7.80 20.11 -5.08
CA GLY A 353 -7.52 18.68 -4.92
C GLY A 353 -6.18 18.50 -4.21
N TYR A 354 -6.09 17.57 -3.28
CA TYR A 354 -4.86 17.30 -2.54
C TYR A 354 -4.66 15.80 -2.31
N ALA A 355 -3.45 15.31 -2.59
CA ALA A 355 -3.06 13.94 -2.33
C ALA A 355 -1.72 13.89 -1.60
N ASP A 356 -1.58 12.95 -0.66
CA ASP A 356 -0.28 12.56 -0.15
C ASP A 356 -0.16 11.04 0.03
N SER A 357 0.87 10.61 0.76
CA SER A 357 1.10 9.21 1.10
C SER A 357 -0.03 8.53 1.86
N GLY A 358 -0.93 9.29 2.49
CA GLY A 358 -1.98 8.76 3.36
C GLY A 358 -3.38 9.30 3.10
N VAL A 359 -3.56 10.35 2.29
CA VAL A 359 -4.88 10.93 2.01
C VAL A 359 -5.11 11.31 0.55
N SER A 360 -6.36 11.19 0.12
CA SER A 360 -6.93 11.82 -1.07
C SER A 360 -8.00 12.81 -0.65
N TYR A 361 -8.01 14.01 -1.22
CA TYR A 361 -9.03 15.02 -0.95
C TYR A 361 -9.51 15.67 -2.24
N ASN A 362 -10.83 15.60 -2.46
CA ASN A 362 -11.57 16.43 -3.41
C ASN A 362 -11.07 16.38 -4.89
N PHE A 363 -10.70 15.18 -5.35
CA PHE A 363 -10.56 14.87 -6.79
C PHE A 363 -11.90 14.37 -7.32
N GLY A 364 -12.78 15.29 -7.72
CA GLY A 364 -14.11 14.94 -8.23
C GLY A 364 -14.05 14.07 -9.49
N GLY A 365 -14.78 12.95 -9.51
CA GLY A 365 -15.06 12.15 -10.71
C GLY A 365 -13.99 11.14 -11.17
N SER A 366 -12.73 11.27 -10.76
CA SER A 366 -11.65 10.33 -11.11
C SER A 366 -11.48 9.16 -10.11
N SER A 367 -12.42 8.99 -9.18
CA SER A 367 -12.34 7.96 -8.13
C SER A 367 -12.74 6.55 -8.61
N GLY A 368 -12.67 6.27 -9.91
CA GLY A 368 -13.26 5.08 -10.53
C GLY A 368 -12.58 3.75 -10.22
N VAL A 369 -11.41 3.71 -9.57
CA VAL A 369 -10.56 2.49 -9.65
C VAL A 369 -10.18 1.88 -8.30
N LEU A 370 -10.40 2.55 -7.16
CA LEU A 370 -10.01 1.99 -5.85
C LEU A 370 -11.24 1.75 -4.96
N PRO A 371 -11.73 0.50 -4.83
CA PRO A 371 -12.87 0.15 -3.98
C PRO A 371 -12.55 0.22 -2.47
N TYR A 372 -11.39 0.75 -2.08
CA TYR A 372 -10.87 0.63 -0.72
C TYR A 372 -10.22 1.93 -0.22
N ALA A 373 -10.71 2.41 0.91
CA ALA A 373 -10.09 3.45 1.73
C ALA A 373 -10.10 2.96 3.18
N ALA A 374 -9.06 3.26 3.95
CA ALA A 374 -9.02 2.90 5.37
C ALA A 374 -10.10 3.65 6.19
N SER A 375 -10.40 4.88 5.78
CA SER A 375 -11.50 5.69 6.32
C SER A 375 -11.94 6.74 5.30
N GLU A 376 -13.19 7.20 5.37
CA GLU A 376 -13.72 8.31 4.59
C GLU A 376 -14.39 9.34 5.51
N ARG A 377 -14.22 10.64 5.22
CA ARG A 377 -14.93 11.72 5.91
C ARG A 377 -15.25 12.88 4.97
N ARG A 378 -16.37 13.56 5.22
CA ARG A 378 -16.74 14.80 4.52
C ARG A 378 -16.16 16.00 5.24
N VAL A 379 -15.43 16.84 4.52
CA VAL A 379 -14.65 17.95 5.07
C VAL A 379 -14.65 19.11 4.09
N GLY A 380 -15.13 20.29 4.52
CA GLY A 380 -15.13 21.50 3.69
C GLY A 380 -15.93 21.38 2.38
N GLY A 381 -17.02 20.62 2.38
CA GLY A 381 -17.83 20.36 1.17
C GLY A 381 -17.24 19.32 0.21
N GLY A 382 -16.04 18.79 0.49
CA GLY A 382 -15.41 17.69 -0.25
C GLY A 382 -15.36 16.38 0.55
N VAL A 383 -14.77 15.35 -0.06
CA VAL A 383 -14.54 14.03 0.57
C VAL A 383 -13.04 13.82 0.74
N ALA A 384 -12.63 13.48 1.95
CA ALA A 384 -11.28 13.04 2.28
C ALA A 384 -11.28 11.53 2.52
N ARG A 385 -10.38 10.80 1.86
CA ARG A 385 -10.22 9.35 1.97
C ARG A 385 -8.81 9.01 2.41
N ALA A 386 -8.68 8.17 3.43
CA ALA A 386 -7.39 7.68 3.90
C ALA A 386 -6.91 6.53 2.99
N LEU A 387 -6.11 6.88 1.98
CA LEU A 387 -5.52 5.97 1.02
C LEU A 387 -4.28 6.62 0.37
N PRO A 388 -3.32 5.82 -0.13
CA PRO A 388 -2.05 6.32 -0.67
C PRO A 388 -2.24 6.87 -2.09
N TYR A 389 -2.97 7.98 -2.25
CA TYR A 389 -3.42 8.47 -3.56
C TYR A 389 -2.32 9.15 -4.36
N TYR A 390 -1.23 9.59 -3.70
CA TYR A 390 -0.07 10.15 -4.39
C TYR A 390 0.46 9.24 -5.51
N TRP A 391 0.49 7.92 -5.31
CA TRP A 391 0.98 6.99 -6.34
C TRP A 391 0.05 6.92 -7.55
N TYR A 392 -1.27 7.01 -7.33
CA TYR A 392 -2.26 7.09 -8.42
C TYR A 392 -2.06 8.38 -9.22
N VAL A 393 -2.02 9.52 -8.53
CA VAL A 393 -1.83 10.82 -9.16
C VAL A 393 -0.53 10.85 -9.95
N ARG A 394 0.57 10.33 -9.40
CA ARG A 394 1.84 10.31 -10.11
C ARG A 394 1.81 9.46 -11.38
N ASP A 395 1.12 8.32 -11.37
CA ASP A 395 1.08 7.44 -12.55
C ASP A 395 0.23 8.06 -13.68
N GLU A 396 -0.79 8.86 -13.37
CA GLU A 396 -1.61 9.58 -14.36
C GLU A 396 -1.07 10.98 -14.72
N TYR A 397 -0.26 11.58 -13.86
CA TYR A 397 0.23 12.94 -14.02
C TYR A 397 1.40 13.01 -14.99
N SER A 398 1.25 13.81 -16.05
CA SER A 398 2.38 14.39 -16.77
C SER A 398 2.38 15.91 -16.64
N LEU A 399 3.54 16.52 -16.79
CA LEU A 399 3.67 17.98 -16.73
C LEU A 399 2.86 18.68 -17.83
N SER A 400 2.60 17.98 -18.94
CA SER A 400 1.82 18.46 -20.08
C SER A 400 0.32 18.12 -20.02
N ARG A 401 -0.05 17.01 -19.39
CA ARG A 401 -1.42 16.44 -19.39
C ARG A 401 -1.99 16.21 -18.00
N GLY A 402 -1.38 16.80 -16.96
CA GLY A 402 -1.67 16.49 -15.57
C GLY A 402 -3.15 16.59 -15.19
N ILE A 403 -3.51 16.02 -14.03
CA ILE A 403 -4.83 16.12 -13.39
C ILE A 403 -5.07 17.61 -13.00
N GLY A 404 -5.36 18.46 -13.99
CA GLY A 404 -5.34 19.92 -13.88
C GLY A 404 -4.84 20.64 -15.15
N TYR A 405 -4.03 21.67 -14.96
CA TYR A 405 -3.48 22.51 -16.02
C TYR A 405 -1.99 22.22 -16.21
N GLY A 406 -1.62 21.74 -17.40
CA GLY A 406 -0.24 21.41 -17.77
C GLY A 406 0.45 22.47 -18.62
N LEU A 407 1.72 22.23 -18.92
CA LEU A 407 2.51 22.96 -19.90
C LEU A 407 2.22 22.45 -21.33
N PRO A 408 2.47 23.24 -22.37
CA PRO A 408 2.28 22.78 -23.75
C PRO A 408 3.15 21.56 -24.09
N GLU A 409 2.60 20.61 -24.85
CA GLU A 409 3.34 19.44 -25.32
C GLU A 409 4.54 19.82 -26.20
N SER A 410 5.65 19.11 -26.06
CA SER A 410 6.89 19.45 -26.78
C SER A 410 6.98 18.89 -28.19
N ARG A 411 6.32 17.75 -28.48
CA ARG A 411 6.51 16.99 -29.73
C ARG A 411 5.35 17.11 -30.72
N THR A 412 4.68 18.26 -30.77
CA THR A 412 3.56 18.51 -31.69
C THR A 412 3.94 19.28 -32.94
N GLY A 413 5.19 19.76 -33.03
CA GLY A 413 5.74 20.49 -34.17
C GLY A 413 7.18 20.90 -33.92
N ARG A 414 7.71 21.77 -34.79
CA ARG A 414 9.08 22.26 -34.70
C ARG A 414 9.16 23.53 -33.87
N TRP A 415 9.85 23.47 -32.74
CA TRP A 415 10.19 24.65 -31.95
C TRP A 415 11.41 25.36 -32.53
N THR A 416 11.52 26.66 -32.30
CA THR A 416 12.65 27.49 -32.71
C THR A 416 13.15 28.34 -31.57
N THR A 417 14.44 28.69 -31.55
CA THR A 417 14.97 29.62 -30.55
C THR A 417 14.81 31.04 -31.04
N VAL A 418 14.11 31.87 -30.27
CA VAL A 418 13.84 33.27 -30.62
C VAL A 418 14.63 34.26 -29.77
N ALA A 419 15.15 33.82 -28.63
CA ALA A 419 16.08 34.58 -27.79
C ALA A 419 16.91 33.63 -26.92
N ALA A 420 18.15 34.00 -26.62
CA ALA A 420 19.02 33.29 -25.68
C ALA A 420 19.87 34.33 -24.94
N GLU A 421 19.44 34.71 -23.74
CA GLU A 421 20.03 35.83 -22.98
C GLU A 421 19.97 35.50 -21.48
N ASN A 422 20.98 35.94 -20.72
CA ASN A 422 21.02 35.86 -19.25
C ASN A 422 20.72 34.45 -18.70
N GLY A 423 21.31 33.39 -19.28
CA GLY A 423 21.09 32.01 -18.87
C GLY A 423 19.67 31.49 -19.13
N THR A 424 18.88 32.18 -19.96
CA THR A 424 17.53 31.74 -20.35
C THR A 424 17.40 31.66 -21.87
N ARG A 425 16.92 30.52 -22.34
CA ARG A 425 16.58 30.29 -23.76
C ARG A 425 15.06 30.36 -23.95
N THR A 426 14.61 31.23 -24.84
CA THR A 426 13.20 31.35 -25.22
C THR A 426 12.93 30.58 -26.50
N LEU A 427 12.02 29.62 -26.41
CA LEU A 427 11.65 28.68 -27.46
C LEU A 427 10.23 29.01 -27.95
N GLU A 428 10.03 29.07 -29.25
CA GLU A 428 8.76 29.43 -29.89
C GLU A 428 8.24 28.31 -30.79
N LEU A 429 6.94 28.04 -30.66
CA LEU A 429 6.13 27.26 -31.60
C LEU A 429 5.06 28.21 -32.18
N ALA A 430 5.03 28.36 -33.51
CA ALA A 430 4.17 29.33 -34.20
C ALA A 430 3.29 28.73 -35.31
N ASP A 431 3.39 27.41 -35.54
CA ASP A 431 2.53 26.72 -36.51
C ASP A 431 1.13 26.47 -35.90
N GLY A 432 0.07 26.90 -36.60
CA GLY A 432 -1.31 26.87 -36.10
C GLY A 432 -1.76 25.49 -35.61
N PRO A 433 -1.75 24.47 -36.49
CA PRO A 433 -2.05 23.08 -36.11
C PRO A 433 -1.18 22.56 -34.97
N ALA A 434 0.14 22.80 -35.00
CA ALA A 434 1.04 22.34 -33.96
C ALA A 434 0.80 23.01 -32.59
N VAL A 435 0.50 24.31 -32.58
CA VAL A 435 0.13 25.08 -31.38
C VAL A 435 -1.19 24.56 -30.81
N PHE A 436 -2.17 24.27 -31.67
CA PHE A 436 -3.44 23.69 -31.22
C PHE A 436 -3.22 22.30 -30.61
N ALA A 437 -2.49 21.43 -31.30
CA ALA A 437 -2.13 20.11 -30.80
C ALA A 437 -1.35 20.17 -29.48
N ALA A 438 -0.44 21.15 -29.33
CA ALA A 438 0.35 21.33 -28.10
C ALA A 438 -0.52 21.62 -26.86
N LEU A 439 -1.71 22.18 -27.06
CA LEU A 439 -2.61 22.62 -26.00
C LEU A 439 -3.78 21.67 -25.75
N TYR A 440 -4.16 20.87 -26.75
CA TYR A 440 -5.38 20.05 -26.74
C TYR A 440 -5.14 18.56 -27.09
N ASP A 441 -3.89 18.14 -27.26
CA ASP A 441 -3.47 16.74 -27.54
C ASP A 441 -4.01 16.15 -28.87
N ALA A 442 -4.59 17.00 -29.72
CA ALA A 442 -5.00 16.67 -31.08
C ALA A 442 -4.96 17.93 -31.96
N PRO A 443 -4.53 17.84 -33.23
CA PRO A 443 -4.65 18.96 -34.15
C PRO A 443 -6.13 19.24 -34.46
N ALA A 444 -6.46 20.49 -34.74
CA ALA A 444 -7.77 20.83 -35.28
C ALA A 444 -7.75 20.69 -36.80
N GLU A 445 -8.46 19.69 -37.33
CA GLU A 445 -8.71 19.55 -38.76
C GLU A 445 -9.48 20.78 -39.28
N ASN A 446 -8.96 21.40 -40.36
CA ASN A 446 -9.55 22.58 -41.02
C ASN A 446 -9.68 23.84 -40.14
N GLY A 447 -8.84 24.00 -39.11
CA GLY A 447 -8.79 25.24 -38.31
C GLY A 447 -8.25 26.43 -39.10
N ARG A 448 -8.87 27.60 -38.95
CA ARG A 448 -8.31 28.90 -39.39
C ARG A 448 -7.64 29.57 -38.20
N TYR A 449 -6.37 29.98 -38.34
CA TYR A 449 -5.56 30.52 -37.24
C TYR A 449 -5.22 31.97 -37.52
N GLU A 450 -5.81 32.91 -36.78
CA GLU A 450 -5.48 34.33 -36.87
C GLU A 450 -4.25 34.68 -36.02
N THR A 451 -4.05 33.97 -34.92
CA THR A 451 -2.83 34.03 -34.11
C THR A 451 -2.63 32.68 -33.45
N ALA A 452 -1.43 32.11 -33.55
CA ALA A 452 -1.10 30.86 -32.89
C ALA A 452 0.37 30.86 -32.53
N VAL A 453 0.69 31.22 -31.28
CA VAL A 453 2.07 31.29 -30.80
C VAL A 453 2.16 30.80 -29.37
N ILE A 454 3.11 29.92 -29.11
CA ILE A 454 3.55 29.52 -27.78
C ILE A 454 5.01 29.93 -27.62
N ARG A 455 5.34 30.62 -26.54
CA ARG A 455 6.72 30.90 -26.14
C ARG A 455 6.98 30.32 -24.76
N MET A 456 7.94 29.41 -24.67
CA MET A 456 8.39 28.84 -23.41
C MET A 456 9.80 29.31 -23.10
N ARG A 457 10.11 29.48 -21.83
CA ARG A 457 11.42 29.90 -21.33
C ARG A 457 12.04 28.75 -20.57
N VAL A 458 13.29 28.46 -20.90
CA VAL A 458 14.08 27.40 -20.30
C VAL A 458 15.33 28.02 -19.69
N ASP A 459 15.59 27.69 -18.42
CA ASP A 459 16.83 27.99 -17.73
C ASP A 459 17.93 27.08 -18.30
N THR A 460 18.99 27.64 -18.87
CA THR A 460 20.02 26.86 -19.56
C THR A 460 20.97 26.15 -18.62
N ASP A 461 21.13 26.68 -17.40
CA ASP A 461 22.09 26.16 -16.41
C ASP A 461 21.50 24.97 -15.68
N ARG A 462 20.23 25.09 -15.25
CA ARG A 462 19.48 24.00 -14.61
C ARG A 462 18.82 23.07 -15.63
N GLY A 463 18.58 23.56 -16.85
CA GLY A 463 17.89 22.81 -17.89
C GLY A 463 16.43 22.55 -17.58
N VAL A 464 15.74 23.47 -16.90
CA VAL A 464 14.32 23.35 -16.52
C VAL A 464 13.48 24.46 -17.13
N VAL A 465 12.17 24.23 -17.26
CA VAL A 465 11.22 25.25 -17.70
C VAL A 465 10.96 26.23 -16.56
N VAL A 466 11.00 27.53 -16.85
CA VAL A 466 10.73 28.61 -15.86
C VAL A 466 9.42 29.36 -16.13
N GLY A 467 8.76 29.05 -17.25
CA GLY A 467 7.44 29.59 -17.59
C GLY A 467 7.33 29.95 -19.07
N GLY A 468 6.35 30.78 -19.41
CA GLY A 468 6.07 31.10 -20.80
C GLY A 468 4.73 31.80 -21.01
N ARG A 469 4.31 31.86 -22.26
CA ARG A 469 3.02 32.42 -22.67
C ARG A 469 2.48 31.73 -23.91
N THR A 470 1.16 31.67 -24.01
CA THR A 470 0.43 31.21 -25.19
C THR A 470 -0.52 32.32 -25.63
N ARG A 471 -0.59 32.55 -26.93
CA ARG A 471 -1.64 33.34 -27.59
C ARG A 471 -2.20 32.51 -28.73
N LEU A 472 -3.47 32.17 -28.63
CA LEU A 472 -4.22 31.48 -29.66
C LEU A 472 -5.50 32.27 -29.95
N ASN A 473 -5.74 32.55 -31.21
CA ASN A 473 -7.01 33.00 -31.76
C ASN A 473 -7.24 32.20 -33.03
N ALA A 474 -8.15 31.23 -32.95
CA ALA A 474 -8.44 30.31 -34.03
C ALA A 474 -9.94 30.08 -34.15
N THR A 475 -10.37 29.70 -35.34
CA THR A 475 -11.73 29.24 -35.63
C THR A 475 -11.66 27.78 -36.04
N VAL A 476 -12.25 26.90 -35.24
CA VAL A 476 -12.28 25.44 -35.46
C VAL A 476 -13.73 25.00 -35.65
N GLY A 477 -14.06 24.55 -36.86
CA GLY A 477 -15.46 24.42 -37.29
C GLY A 477 -16.17 25.76 -37.19
N GLU A 478 -17.29 25.83 -36.47
CA GLU A 478 -18.04 27.06 -36.21
C GLU A 478 -17.62 27.77 -34.92
N ARG A 479 -16.67 27.21 -34.16
CA ARG A 479 -16.30 27.72 -32.83
C ARG A 479 -15.04 28.57 -32.88
N ARG A 480 -15.15 29.81 -32.42
CA ARG A 480 -13.98 30.64 -32.12
C ARG A 480 -13.35 30.24 -30.79
N VAL A 481 -12.03 30.08 -30.79
CA VAL A 481 -11.20 29.71 -29.65
C VAL A 481 -10.16 30.80 -29.45
N ILE A 482 -10.38 31.65 -28.44
CA ILE A 482 -9.40 32.64 -27.98
C ILE A 482 -8.82 32.17 -26.66
N ARG A 483 -7.50 32.08 -26.58
CA ARG A 483 -6.79 31.64 -25.40
C ARG A 483 -5.52 32.45 -25.19
N ASN A 484 -5.48 33.18 -24.07
CA ASN A 484 -4.33 33.94 -23.62
C ASN A 484 -3.88 33.40 -22.27
N VAL A 485 -2.71 32.76 -22.25
CA VAL A 485 -2.21 32.06 -21.07
C VAL A 485 -0.81 32.54 -20.72
N SER A 486 -0.55 32.70 -19.43
CA SER A 486 0.80 32.85 -18.90
C SER A 486 1.12 31.68 -17.97
N TYR A 487 2.33 31.17 -18.09
CA TYR A 487 2.86 30.08 -17.27
C TYR A 487 4.01 30.63 -16.41
N ALA A 488 3.99 30.29 -15.12
CA ALA A 488 5.13 30.43 -14.23
C ALA A 488 5.46 29.05 -13.67
N VAL A 489 6.75 28.70 -13.66
CA VAL A 489 7.24 27.42 -13.17
C VAL A 489 8.34 27.66 -12.15
N GLU A 490 8.19 27.04 -10.98
CA GLU A 490 9.17 27.03 -9.90
C GLU A 490 9.61 25.58 -9.69
N THR A 491 10.90 25.35 -9.46
CA THR A 491 11.45 24.02 -9.16
C THR A 491 12.39 24.06 -7.94
N GLY A 492 12.56 22.92 -7.26
CA GLY A 492 13.49 22.75 -6.13
C GLY A 492 12.92 23.11 -4.75
N ASP A 493 13.80 23.44 -3.80
CA ASP A 493 13.54 23.52 -2.34
C ASP A 493 12.44 24.52 -1.90
N GLY A 494 11.99 25.42 -2.79
CA GLY A 494 10.91 26.36 -2.52
C GLY A 494 9.49 25.82 -2.80
N VAL A 495 9.39 24.61 -3.35
CA VAL A 495 8.11 24.00 -3.75
C VAL A 495 7.49 23.27 -2.55
N ASP A 496 6.33 23.74 -2.09
CA ASP A 496 5.58 23.17 -0.96
C ASP A 496 4.14 22.87 -1.38
N ALA A 497 3.78 21.59 -1.44
CA ALA A 497 2.40 21.14 -1.65
C ALA A 497 1.71 21.01 -0.28
N ARG A 498 1.50 22.16 0.37
CA ARG A 498 0.99 22.20 1.75
C ARG A 498 -0.39 21.55 1.89
N ARG A 499 -0.52 20.66 2.89
CA ARG A 499 -1.80 20.06 3.28
C ARG A 499 -2.85 21.14 3.54
N PRO A 500 -4.03 21.09 2.89
CA PRO A 500 -5.12 22.00 3.17
C PRO A 500 -5.52 21.98 4.65
N SER A 501 -5.60 23.15 5.29
CA SER A 501 -5.91 23.29 6.72
C SER A 501 -7.27 22.67 7.10
N VAL A 502 -8.22 22.66 6.16
CA VAL A 502 -9.54 22.06 6.32
C VAL A 502 -9.47 20.56 6.65
N LEU A 503 -8.44 19.86 6.17
CA LEU A 503 -8.21 18.45 6.51
C LEU A 503 -7.82 18.27 7.98
N GLY A 504 -7.36 19.30 8.69
CA GLY A 504 -6.91 19.17 10.07
C GLY A 504 -5.79 18.13 10.24
N PRO A 505 -5.61 17.59 11.46
CA PRO A 505 -4.58 16.59 11.74
C PRO A 505 -4.84 15.26 11.02
N ARG A 506 -3.80 14.42 10.95
CA ARG A 506 -3.85 13.08 10.37
C ARG A 506 -4.77 12.15 11.15
N SER A 507 -5.60 11.39 10.45
CA SER A 507 -6.39 10.29 11.05
C SER A 507 -5.53 9.04 11.27
N VAL A 508 -6.01 8.07 12.05
CA VAL A 508 -5.34 6.78 12.23
C VAL A 508 -5.13 6.04 10.90
N GLY A 509 -6.11 6.12 9.99
CA GLY A 509 -5.99 5.58 8.65
C GLY A 509 -4.88 6.26 7.84
N GLU A 510 -4.79 7.59 7.90
CA GLU A 510 -3.74 8.35 7.21
C GLU A 510 -2.35 8.00 7.76
N TRP A 511 -2.19 7.90 9.09
CA TRP A 511 -0.94 7.47 9.74
C TRP A 511 -0.53 6.04 9.37
N THR A 512 -1.51 5.13 9.27
CA THR A 512 -1.25 3.74 8.87
C THR A 512 -0.65 3.69 7.47
N TRP A 513 -1.17 4.51 6.55
CA TRP A 513 -0.64 4.60 5.21
C TRP A 513 0.74 5.26 5.16
N ASP A 514 0.99 6.27 5.98
CA ASP A 514 2.34 6.83 6.10
C ASP A 514 3.34 5.79 6.59
N LEU A 515 2.98 4.93 7.55
CA LEU A 515 3.84 3.84 8.03
C LEU A 515 4.17 2.81 6.93
N PHE A 516 3.27 2.64 5.96
CA PHE A 516 3.57 1.79 4.79
C PHE A 516 4.31 2.55 3.70
N ALA A 517 4.17 3.87 3.65
CA ALA A 517 4.86 4.72 2.70
C ALA A 517 6.33 4.90 3.07
N TYR A 518 6.62 5.11 4.35
CA TYR A 518 7.92 5.47 4.93
C TYR A 518 8.39 4.35 5.86
#